data_AF-A0A941TW51-F1
#
_entry.id   AF-A0A941TW51-F1
#
_cell.length_a   1.000
_cell.length_b   1.000
_cell.length_c   1.000
_cell.angle_alpha   90.00
_cell.angle_beta   90.00
_cell.angle_gamma   90.00
#
_symmetry.space_group_name_H-M   'P 1'
#
loop_
_entity.id
_entity.type
_entity.pdbx_description
1 polymer ?
#
loop_
_entity_poly.entity_id
_entity_poly.type
_entity_poly.pdbx_seq_one_letter_code
_entity_poly.pdbx_strand_id
1 'polypeptide(L)'
;MDPRVARLNTPEDCEAFAANASKRGRPDLAQEARMRAIDLRAEAHGAATDAEREALAAVYAYEEARSSGKRRRFRANRTWQMIERHGILAAVERAVNRPDETIGYTALVEMGLEKYAFEAIVLRYPGRFTKEAVARCAERIATWKGSGLYHSTRNE
;
A
#
# COMPACT_ATOMS: atom_id res chain seq x y z
N MET A 1 -8.16 11.92 -8.38
CA MET A 1 -6.80 12.34 -8.72
C MET A 1 -6.87 13.63 -9.51
N ASP A 2 -6.26 14.67 -8.96
CA ASP A 2 -6.11 15.99 -9.54
C ASP A 2 -5.26 15.93 -10.83
N PRO A 3 -5.61 16.68 -11.89
CA PRO A 3 -4.87 16.70 -13.14
C PRO A 3 -3.38 17.04 -13.01
N ARG A 4 -2.99 17.82 -11.99
CA ARG A 4 -1.58 18.16 -11.74
C ARG A 4 -0.77 16.96 -11.28
N VAL A 5 -1.38 16.10 -10.48
CA VAL A 5 -0.78 14.85 -9.99
C VAL A 5 -0.75 13.81 -11.11
N ALA A 6 -1.83 13.69 -11.88
CA ALA A 6 -1.94 12.71 -12.96
C ALA A 6 -0.85 12.86 -14.04
N ARG A 7 -0.34 14.09 -14.25
CA ARG A 7 0.71 14.40 -15.23
C ARG A 7 2.13 14.05 -14.78
N LEU A 8 2.31 13.63 -13.53
CA LEU A 8 3.61 13.22 -13.00
C LEU A 8 3.92 11.80 -13.48
N ASN A 9 5.12 11.64 -14.07
CA ASN A 9 5.53 10.39 -14.73
C ASN A 9 6.65 9.66 -13.99
N THR A 10 7.31 10.31 -13.03
CA THR A 10 8.36 9.69 -12.21
C THR A 10 7.96 9.69 -10.73
N PRO A 11 8.34 8.66 -9.96
CA PRO A 11 8.17 8.67 -8.51
C PRO A 11 8.84 9.86 -7.84
N GLU A 12 9.99 10.30 -8.34
CA GLU A 12 10.76 11.43 -7.82
C GLU A 12 10.02 12.76 -7.98
N ASP A 13 9.39 12.99 -9.14
CA ASP A 13 8.54 14.16 -9.36
C ASP A 13 7.32 14.17 -8.42
N CYS A 14 6.74 12.99 -8.18
CA CYS A 14 5.64 12.81 -7.24
C CYS A 14 6.06 13.15 -5.80
N GLU A 15 7.24 12.72 -5.38
CA GLU A 15 7.80 13.02 -4.05
C GLU A 15 8.07 14.52 -3.88
N ALA A 16 8.68 15.15 -4.88
CA ALA A 16 8.93 16.59 -4.87
C ALA A 16 7.62 17.38 -4.84
N PHE A 17 6.64 16.98 -5.64
CA PHE A 17 5.31 17.58 -5.64
C PHE A 17 4.62 17.41 -4.29
N ALA A 18 4.67 16.22 -3.68
CA ALA A 18 4.06 15.97 -2.38
C ALA A 18 4.66 16.85 -1.28
N ALA A 19 6.00 16.97 -1.24
CA ALA A 19 6.68 17.84 -0.28
C ALA A 19 6.27 19.31 -0.44
N ASN A 20 6.17 19.80 -1.69
CA ASN A 20 5.76 21.17 -1.99
C ASN A 20 4.29 21.43 -1.67
N ALA A 21 3.40 20.49 -2.00
CA ALA A 21 1.98 20.56 -1.70
C ALA A 21 1.73 20.61 -0.18
N SER A 22 2.41 19.76 0.60
CA SER A 22 2.36 19.80 2.07
C SER A 22 2.80 21.16 2.62
N LYS A 23 3.94 21.70 2.14
CA LYS A 23 4.44 23.03 2.58
C LYS A 23 3.49 24.18 2.24
N ARG A 24 2.65 24.01 1.22
CA ARG A 24 1.66 25.00 0.76
C ARG A 24 0.26 24.77 1.33
N GLY A 25 0.12 23.92 2.35
CA GLY A 25 -1.17 23.66 2.99
C GLY A 25 -2.15 22.87 2.11
N ARG A 26 -1.64 22.05 1.19
CA ARG A 26 -2.42 21.15 0.32
C ARG A 26 -2.14 19.68 0.61
N PRO A 27 -2.51 19.17 1.80
CA PRO A 27 -2.26 17.79 2.19
C PRO A 27 -3.02 16.77 1.32
N ASP A 28 -4.16 17.18 0.74
CA ASP A 28 -4.94 16.42 -0.24
C ASP A 28 -4.11 16.07 -1.48
N LEU A 29 -3.47 17.08 -2.08
CA LEU A 29 -2.62 16.91 -3.25
C LEU A 29 -1.33 16.17 -2.92
N ALA A 30 -0.79 16.39 -1.71
CA ALA A 30 0.37 15.64 -1.25
C ALA A 30 0.06 14.14 -1.11
N GLN A 31 -1.15 13.81 -0.64
CA GLN A 31 -1.60 12.43 -0.53
C GLN A 31 -1.77 11.77 -1.90
N GLU A 32 -2.45 12.43 -2.83
CA GLU A 32 -2.61 11.90 -4.19
C GLU A 32 -1.26 11.69 -4.88
N ALA A 33 -0.30 12.59 -4.70
CA ALA A 33 1.04 12.46 -5.26
C ALA A 33 1.82 11.29 -4.65
N ARG A 34 1.70 11.06 -3.33
CA ARG A 34 2.28 9.86 -2.69
C ARG A 34 1.71 8.57 -3.28
N MET A 35 0.38 8.50 -3.46
CA MET A 35 -0.27 7.35 -4.09
C MET A 35 0.23 7.15 -5.53
N ARG A 36 0.35 8.22 -6.32
CA ARG A 36 0.89 8.15 -7.68
C ARG A 36 2.33 7.65 -7.71
N ALA A 37 3.18 8.08 -6.77
CA ALA A 37 4.55 7.59 -6.65
C ALA A 37 4.62 6.07 -6.40
N ILE A 38 3.73 5.56 -5.53
CA ILE A 38 3.60 4.13 -5.25
C ILE A 38 3.19 3.37 -6.51
N ASP A 39 2.17 3.86 -7.22
CA ASP A 39 1.65 3.21 -8.41
C ASP A 39 2.70 3.19 -9.54
N LEU A 40 3.42 4.29 -9.76
CA LEU A 40 4.51 4.37 -10.75
C LEU A 40 5.65 3.39 -10.44
N ARG A 41 6.00 3.22 -9.16
CA ARG A 41 7.01 2.24 -8.75
C ARG A 41 6.58 0.81 -9.01
N ALA A 42 5.31 0.50 -8.74
CA ALA A 42 4.74 -0.81 -9.01
C ALA A 42 4.68 -1.11 -10.52
N GLU A 43 4.30 -0.11 -11.33
CA GLU A 43 4.25 -0.20 -12.80
C GLU A 43 5.63 -0.51 -13.39
N ALA A 44 6.69 0.12 -12.87
CA ALA A 44 8.06 -0.12 -13.33
C ALA A 44 8.61 -1.53 -12.99
N HIS A 45 7.96 -2.26 -12.08
CA HIS A 45 8.48 -3.54 -11.54
C HIS A 45 8.04 -4.78 -12.34
N GLY A 46 7.32 -4.60 -13.47
CA GLY A 46 7.08 -5.68 -14.43
C GLY A 46 6.02 -6.71 -14.03
N ALA A 47 4.94 -6.28 -13.35
CA ALA A 47 3.78 -7.15 -13.10
C ALA A 47 3.06 -7.55 -14.40
N ALA A 48 2.60 -8.81 -14.46
CA ALA A 48 1.87 -9.34 -15.60
C ALA A 48 0.34 -9.14 -15.49
N THR A 49 -0.15 -8.93 -14.27
CA THR A 49 -1.59 -8.75 -13.98
C THR A 49 -1.85 -7.56 -13.07
N ASP A 50 -3.09 -7.06 -13.07
CA ASP A 50 -3.50 -5.99 -12.15
C ASP A 50 -3.38 -6.37 -10.68
N ALA A 51 -3.67 -7.64 -10.34
CA ALA A 51 -3.49 -8.15 -8.98
C ALA A 51 -2.01 -8.10 -8.56
N GLU A 52 -1.08 -8.40 -9.46
CA GLU A 52 0.36 -8.31 -9.19
C GLU A 52 0.83 -6.85 -9.10
N ARG A 53 0.32 -5.96 -9.97
CA ARG A 53 0.60 -4.52 -9.87
C ARG A 53 0.15 -3.97 -8.51
N GLU A 54 -1.07 -4.26 -8.09
CA GLU A 54 -1.59 -3.80 -6.81
C GLU A 54 -0.85 -4.44 -5.62
N ALA A 55 -0.45 -5.71 -5.73
CA ALA A 55 0.39 -6.37 -4.74
C ALA A 55 1.77 -5.70 -4.60
N LEU A 56 2.40 -5.31 -5.70
CA LEU A 56 3.65 -4.55 -5.67
C LEU A 56 3.45 -3.15 -5.09
N ALA A 57 2.35 -2.48 -5.45
CA ALA A 57 1.97 -1.20 -4.87
C ALA A 57 1.81 -1.31 -3.34
N ALA A 58 1.23 -2.40 -2.85
CA ALA A 58 1.14 -2.70 -1.42
C ALA A 58 2.51 -2.80 -0.73
N VAL A 59 3.51 -3.42 -1.38
CA VAL A 59 4.88 -3.48 -0.84
C VAL A 59 5.49 -2.08 -0.74
N TYR A 60 5.37 -1.28 -1.80
CA TYR A 60 5.91 0.08 -1.81
C TYR A 60 5.18 1.00 -0.83
N ALA A 61 3.85 0.87 -0.69
CA ALA A 61 3.07 1.59 0.31
C ALA A 61 3.52 1.24 1.74
N TYR A 62 3.79 -0.04 2.00
CA TYR A 62 4.33 -0.46 3.29
C TYR A 62 5.74 0.09 3.56
N GLU A 63 6.60 0.14 2.54
CA GLU A 63 7.91 0.77 2.65
C GLU A 63 7.82 2.27 2.94
N GLU A 64 6.93 2.96 2.24
CA GLU A 64 6.64 4.37 2.44
C GLU A 64 6.14 4.63 3.87
N ALA A 65 5.15 3.85 4.31
CA ALA A 65 4.59 3.93 5.65
C ALA A 65 5.66 3.79 6.73
N ARG A 66 6.56 2.81 6.56
CA ARG A 66 7.63 2.58 7.53
C ARG A 66 8.79 3.57 7.44
N SER A 67 8.91 4.29 6.31
CA SER A 67 9.93 5.32 6.07
C SER A 67 9.48 6.71 6.54
N SER A 68 8.18 6.93 6.65
CA SER A 68 7.60 8.20 7.10
C SER A 68 8.18 8.63 8.45
N GLY A 69 8.55 9.91 8.55
CA GLY A 69 9.19 10.49 9.74
C GLY A 69 10.64 10.03 10.01
N LYS A 70 11.24 9.20 9.16
CA LYS A 70 12.63 8.72 9.32
C LYS A 70 13.58 9.40 8.35
N ARG A 71 14.84 9.51 8.78
CA ARG A 71 15.94 10.05 7.95
C ARG A 71 16.34 9.14 6.79
N ARG A 72 16.02 7.84 6.86
CA ARG A 72 16.41 6.83 5.87
C ARG A 72 15.21 6.02 5.40
N ARG A 73 15.14 5.77 4.09
CA ARG A 73 14.15 4.89 3.47
C ARG A 73 14.30 3.46 3.99
N PHE A 74 13.19 2.88 4.41
CA PHE A 74 13.05 1.47 4.77
C PHE A 74 12.79 0.64 3.52
N ARG A 75 13.49 -0.48 3.37
CA ARG A 75 13.21 -1.48 2.34
C ARG A 75 12.76 -2.80 2.97
N ALA A 76 11.65 -3.35 2.50
CA ALA A 76 11.03 -4.58 2.98
C ALA A 76 11.78 -5.81 2.45
N ASN A 77 13.07 -5.94 2.77
CA ASN A 77 13.96 -6.97 2.21
C ASN A 77 13.40 -8.39 2.29
N ARG A 78 12.77 -8.76 3.42
CA ARG A 78 12.15 -10.08 3.57
C ARG A 78 10.96 -10.29 2.61
N THR A 79 10.20 -9.24 2.31
CA THR A 79 9.10 -9.31 1.34
C THR A 79 9.65 -9.45 -0.08
N TRP A 80 10.64 -8.64 -0.45
CA TRP A 80 11.30 -8.77 -1.76
C TRP A 80 11.93 -10.14 -1.98
N GLN A 81 12.61 -10.69 -0.96
CA GLN A 81 13.15 -12.06 -1.03
C GLN A 81 12.05 -13.11 -1.23
N MET A 82 10.87 -12.93 -0.65
CA MET A 82 9.74 -13.84 -0.90
C MET A 82 9.19 -13.70 -2.31
N ILE A 83 9.09 -12.47 -2.83
CA ILE A 83 8.63 -12.20 -4.19
C ILE A 83 9.56 -12.87 -5.20
N GLU A 84 10.87 -12.73 -5.01
CA GLU A 84 11.88 -13.35 -5.88
C GLU A 84 11.80 -14.88 -5.83
N ARG A 85 11.57 -15.47 -4.65
CA ARG A 85 11.55 -16.94 -4.48
C ARG A 85 10.24 -17.61 -4.88
N HIS A 86 9.11 -16.90 -4.76
CA HIS A 86 7.79 -17.54 -4.82
C HIS A 86 6.81 -16.83 -5.76
N GLY A 87 7.18 -15.67 -6.32
CA GLY A 87 6.28 -14.81 -7.08
C GLY A 87 5.50 -13.83 -6.19
N ILE A 88 4.92 -12.82 -6.84
CA ILE A 88 4.31 -11.66 -6.19
C ILE A 88 3.11 -12.07 -5.33
N LEU A 89 2.13 -12.75 -5.92
CA LEU A 89 0.88 -13.11 -5.23
C LEU A 89 1.12 -14.13 -4.11
N ALA A 90 2.01 -15.10 -4.33
CA ALA A 90 2.34 -16.09 -3.31
C ALA A 90 3.14 -15.50 -2.13
N ALA A 91 3.85 -14.39 -2.34
CA ALA A 91 4.47 -13.64 -1.26
C ALA A 91 3.44 -12.86 -0.43
N VAL A 92 2.44 -12.26 -1.09
CA VAL A 92 1.30 -11.59 -0.41
C VAL A 92 0.50 -12.59 0.43
N GLU A 93 0.15 -13.74 -0.15
CA GLU A 93 -0.59 -14.78 0.57
C GLU A 93 0.15 -15.26 1.83
N ARG A 94 1.47 -15.51 1.70
CA ARG A 94 2.31 -15.86 2.85
C ARG A 94 2.39 -14.75 3.87
N ALA A 95 2.38 -13.48 3.45
CA ALA A 95 2.42 -12.34 4.36
C ALA A 95 1.15 -12.22 5.20
N VAL A 96 -0.04 -12.35 4.59
CA VAL A 96 -1.33 -12.26 5.31
C VAL A 96 -1.61 -13.47 6.20
N ASN A 97 -1.00 -14.61 5.89
CA ASN A 97 -1.12 -15.84 6.68
C ASN A 97 -0.18 -15.89 7.90
N ARG A 98 0.66 -14.87 8.11
CA ARG A 98 1.49 -14.80 9.32
C ARG A 98 0.64 -14.50 10.56
N PRO A 99 0.95 -15.15 11.70
CA PRO A 99 0.20 -15.00 12.95
C PRO A 99 0.39 -13.62 13.59
N ASP A 100 1.55 -12.99 13.39
CA ASP A 100 1.85 -11.69 13.98
C ASP A 100 0.98 -10.59 13.34
N GLU A 101 0.48 -9.70 14.21
CA GLU A 101 -0.24 -8.51 13.79
C GLU A 101 0.63 -7.68 12.85
N THR A 102 0.07 -7.34 11.70
CA THR A 102 0.79 -6.58 10.67
C THR A 102 0.94 -5.16 11.18
N ILE A 103 2.07 -4.84 11.84
CA ILE A 103 2.51 -3.47 12.16
C ILE A 103 2.34 -2.52 10.95
N GLY A 104 2.38 -3.09 9.74
CA GLY A 104 2.09 -2.37 8.50
C GLY A 104 0.67 -1.81 8.38
N TYR A 105 -0.37 -2.45 8.91
CA TYR A 105 -1.75 -1.97 8.73
C TYR A 105 -1.98 -0.63 9.44
N THR A 106 -1.64 -0.52 10.73
CA THR A 106 -1.77 0.74 11.48
C THR A 106 -0.98 1.87 10.82
N ALA A 107 0.26 1.60 10.40
CA ALA A 107 1.09 2.58 9.71
C ALA A 107 0.49 3.02 8.35
N LEU A 108 -0.19 2.11 7.64
CA LEU A 108 -0.88 2.46 6.39
C LEU A 108 -2.12 3.33 6.67
N VAL A 109 -2.91 3.02 7.70
CA VAL A 109 -4.08 3.81 8.09
C VAL A 109 -3.68 5.22 8.51
N GLU A 110 -2.66 5.37 9.34
CA GLU A 110 -2.13 6.68 9.77
C GLU A 110 -1.70 7.56 8.60
N MET A 111 -1.38 6.95 7.46
CA MET A 111 -0.98 7.63 6.23
C MET A 111 -2.06 7.69 5.16
N GLY A 112 -3.28 7.21 5.42
CA GLY A 112 -4.35 7.15 4.42
C GLY A 112 -3.99 6.24 3.22
N LEU A 113 -3.24 5.18 3.46
CA LEU A 113 -2.77 4.18 2.49
C LEU A 113 -3.38 2.80 2.74
N GLU A 114 -4.45 2.69 3.54
CA GLU A 114 -5.12 1.45 3.92
C GLU A 114 -5.63 0.66 2.71
N LYS A 115 -5.94 1.34 1.59
CA LYS A 115 -6.30 0.68 0.32
C LYS A 115 -5.20 -0.23 -0.23
N TYR A 116 -3.95 0.02 0.18
CA TYR A 116 -2.76 -0.74 -0.18
C TYR A 116 -2.38 -1.80 0.88
N ALA A 117 -3.21 -2.04 1.89
CA ALA A 117 -3.00 -3.16 2.80
C ALA A 117 -3.06 -4.49 2.02
N PHE A 118 -2.21 -5.47 2.35
CA PHE A 118 -2.24 -6.77 1.69
C PHE A 118 -3.62 -7.43 1.80
N GLU A 119 -4.25 -7.31 2.96
CA GLU A 119 -5.60 -7.80 3.23
C GLU A 119 -6.62 -7.15 2.28
N ALA A 120 -6.49 -5.85 1.99
CA ALA A 120 -7.36 -5.16 1.04
C ALA A 120 -7.17 -5.67 -0.40
N ILE A 121 -5.93 -5.97 -0.80
CA ILE A 121 -5.64 -6.54 -2.12
C ILE A 121 -6.22 -7.96 -2.24
N VAL A 122 -6.07 -8.79 -1.21
CA VAL A 122 -6.65 -10.15 -1.18
C VAL A 122 -8.17 -10.11 -1.34
N LEU A 123 -8.85 -9.18 -0.66
CA LEU A 123 -10.30 -9.02 -0.79
C LEU A 123 -10.75 -8.43 -2.13
N ARG A 124 -9.89 -7.65 -2.81
CA ARG A 124 -10.18 -7.12 -4.15
C ARG A 124 -10.03 -8.20 -5.24
N TYR A 125 -9.10 -9.14 -5.04
CA TYR A 125 -8.80 -10.21 -5.99
C TYR A 125 -8.98 -11.62 -5.40
N PRO A 126 -10.14 -11.97 -4.82
CA PRO A 126 -10.30 -13.20 -4.06
C PRO A 126 -10.04 -14.47 -4.90
N GLY A 127 -10.30 -14.43 -6.22
CA GLY A 127 -10.02 -15.55 -7.13
C GLY A 127 -8.54 -15.81 -7.41
N ARG A 128 -7.63 -14.97 -6.90
CA ARG A 128 -6.17 -15.14 -7.02
C ARG A 128 -5.53 -15.74 -5.76
N PHE A 129 -6.31 -15.96 -4.71
CA PHE A 129 -5.83 -16.42 -3.41
C PHE A 129 -6.66 -17.62 -2.92
N THR A 130 -6.10 -18.35 -1.96
CA THR A 130 -6.80 -19.42 -1.25
C THR A 130 -8.00 -18.89 -0.48
N LYS A 131 -9.04 -19.72 -0.34
CA LYS A 131 -10.27 -19.34 0.40
C LYS A 131 -9.96 -19.01 1.85
N GLU A 132 -8.99 -19.72 2.43
CA GLU A 132 -8.50 -19.53 3.79
C GLU A 132 -7.84 -18.16 3.95
N ALA A 133 -6.99 -17.74 3.00
CA ALA A 133 -6.39 -16.42 3.02
C ALA A 133 -7.44 -15.30 2.89
N VAL A 134 -8.43 -15.48 2.00
CA VAL A 134 -9.53 -14.52 1.84
C VAL A 134 -10.36 -14.38 3.12
N ALA A 135 -10.74 -15.51 3.74
CA ALA A 135 -11.50 -15.51 4.98
C ALA A 135 -10.74 -14.81 6.11
N ARG A 136 -9.46 -15.14 6.30
CA ARG A 136 -8.59 -14.49 7.28
C ARG A 136 -8.47 -12.97 7.05
N CYS A 137 -8.32 -12.54 5.79
CA CYS A 137 -8.24 -11.10 5.47
C CYS A 137 -9.55 -10.38 5.78
N ALA A 138 -10.70 -11.02 5.53
CA ALA A 138 -12.00 -10.48 5.87
C ALA A 138 -12.17 -10.32 7.38
N GLU A 139 -11.77 -11.32 8.16
CA GLU A 139 -11.78 -11.28 9.63
C GLU A 139 -10.90 -10.14 10.16
N ARG A 140 -9.64 -10.04 9.70
CA ARG A 140 -8.71 -8.98 10.13
C ARG A 140 -9.27 -7.58 9.85
N ILE A 141 -9.78 -7.35 8.64
CA ILE A 141 -10.40 -6.06 8.29
C ILE A 141 -11.65 -5.78 9.13
N ALA A 142 -12.47 -6.77 9.44
CA ALA A 142 -13.62 -6.61 10.32
C ALA A 142 -13.20 -6.27 11.76
N THR A 143 -12.16 -6.92 12.29
CA THR A 143 -11.58 -6.60 13.60
C THR A 143 -11.08 -5.17 13.65
N TRP A 144 -10.34 -4.71 12.63
CA TRP A 144 -9.86 -3.33 12.56
C TRP A 144 -10.97 -2.30 12.42
N LYS A 145 -12.05 -2.64 11.70
CA LYS A 145 -13.30 -1.86 11.66
C LYS A 145 -13.95 -1.72 13.04
N GLY A 146 -14.05 -2.83 13.76
CA GLY A 146 -14.64 -2.87 15.10
C GLY A 146 -13.79 -2.21 16.18
N SER A 147 -12.46 -2.22 16.05
CA SER A 147 -11.54 -1.65 17.05
C SER A 147 -11.38 -0.12 16.95
N GLY A 148 -12.13 0.55 16.08
CA GLY A 148 -12.03 2.00 15.88
C GLY A 148 -10.83 2.45 15.04
N LEU A 149 -9.92 1.53 14.67
CA LEU A 149 -8.75 1.77 13.80
C LEU A 149 -9.13 2.00 12.32
N TYR A 150 -10.42 2.14 11.99
CA TYR A 150 -10.93 2.22 10.60
C TYR A 150 -11.68 3.52 10.28
N HIS A 151 -11.78 4.48 11.21
CA HIS A 151 -12.43 5.78 10.98
C HIS A 151 -11.33 6.84 10.78
N SER A 152 -11.29 7.72 9.79
CA SER A 152 -12.33 8.24 8.90
C SER A 152 -11.69 8.89 7.64
N THR A 153 -12.01 8.41 6.44
CA THR A 153 -12.05 9.26 5.23
C THR A 153 -13.27 8.89 4.39
N ARG A 154 -14.46 9.22 4.90
CA ARG A 154 -15.56 9.59 4.02
C ARG A 154 -15.83 11.08 4.26
N ASN A 155 -15.49 11.86 3.24
CA ASN A 155 -15.81 13.28 3.12
C ASN A 155 -17.32 13.51 3.30
N GLU A 156 -17.65 14.60 4.00
CA GLU A 156 -18.72 15.50 3.59
C GLU A 156 -18.14 16.55 2.62
#